data_AF-A0A327NMN1-F1
#
_entry.id   AF-A0A327NMN1-F1
#
_cell.length_a   1.000
_cell.length_b   1.000
_cell.length_c   1.000
_cell.angle_alpha   90.00
_cell.angle_beta   90.00
_cell.angle_gamma   90.00
#
_symmetry.space_group_name_H-M   'P 1'
#
loop_
_entity.id
_entity.type
_entity.pdbx_description
1 polymer ?
#
loop_
_entity_poly.entity_id
_entity_poly.type
_entity_poly.pdbx_seq_one_letter_code
_entity_poly.pdbx_strand_id
1 'polypeptide(L)'
;MKKVIIDHNILFAAIHTNTSYTRQRLLDSPLAFYTPNYLIVELFKHRQRIVEKSKATEEDVLSYLNQVIQKVHFFNEELISLENFFTAYHLCKGVDENDTAYVALTLELDGELWTRDEELKAGLRLRGFDRFFNETAIK
;
A
#
# COMPACT_ATOMS: atom_id res chain seq x y z
N MET A 1 5.69 -16.62 -6.52
CA MET A 1 4.37 -15.95 -6.41
C MET A 1 4.56 -14.47 -6.64
N LYS A 2 3.64 -13.82 -7.35
CA LYS A 2 3.69 -12.39 -7.61
C LYS A 2 3.42 -11.63 -6.30
N LYS A 3 4.35 -10.74 -5.91
CA LYS A 3 4.28 -9.94 -4.69
C LYS A 3 3.78 -8.54 -5.03
N VAL A 4 2.83 -8.04 -4.25
CA VAL A 4 2.21 -6.73 -4.46
C VAL A 4 2.42 -5.88 -3.23
N ILE A 5 3.03 -4.71 -3.39
CA ILE A 5 3.25 -3.76 -2.31
C ILE A 5 2.07 -2.80 -2.31
N ILE A 6 1.38 -2.73 -1.18
CA ILE A 6 0.19 -1.90 -0.97
C ILE A 6 0.65 -0.55 -0.43
N ASP A 7 0.29 0.50 -1.16
CA ASP A 7 0.42 1.88 -0.71
C ASP A 7 -0.69 2.22 0.32
N HIS A 8 -0.46 3.23 1.15
CA HIS A 8 -1.40 3.69 2.17
C HIS A 8 -2.80 3.93 1.58
N ASN A 9 -2.89 4.60 0.42
CA ASN A 9 -4.18 4.92 -0.21
C ASN A 9 -5.03 3.68 -0.56
N ILE A 10 -4.40 2.55 -0.89
CA ILE A 10 -5.09 1.29 -1.18
C ILE A 10 -5.61 0.69 0.12
N LEU A 11 -4.78 0.67 1.16
CA LEU A 11 -5.18 0.16 2.47
C LEU A 11 -6.35 0.97 3.05
N PHE A 12 -6.26 2.30 3.00
CA PHE A 12 -7.35 3.19 3.42
C PHE A 12 -8.63 2.92 2.61
N ALA A 13 -8.53 2.76 1.29
CA ALA A 13 -9.68 2.40 0.46
C ALA A 13 -10.29 1.04 0.84
N ALA A 14 -9.46 0.07 1.23
CA ALA A 14 -9.92 -1.25 1.66
C ALA A 14 -10.74 -1.19 2.97
N ILE A 15 -10.44 -0.28 3.88
CA ILE A 15 -11.15 -0.17 5.17
C ILE A 15 -12.21 0.95 5.19
N HIS A 16 -12.34 1.72 4.11
CA HIS A 16 -13.18 2.91 4.07
C HIS A 16 -14.68 2.62 4.12
N THR A 17 -15.18 1.51 3.55
CA THR A 17 -16.63 1.26 3.47
C THR A 17 -16.96 -0.23 3.50
N ASN A 18 -18.18 -0.56 3.91
CA ASN A 18 -18.69 -1.94 3.97
C ASN A 18 -18.74 -2.64 2.60
N THR A 19 -18.78 -1.89 1.51
CA THR A 19 -18.84 -2.37 0.12
C THR A 19 -17.52 -2.12 -0.63
N SER A 20 -16.39 -2.05 0.09
CA SER A 20 -15.10 -1.74 -0.52
C SER A 20 -14.69 -2.81 -1.52
N TYR A 21 -14.70 -2.43 -2.80
CA TYR A 21 -14.22 -3.25 -3.89
C TYR A 21 -12.73 -3.61 -3.72
N THR A 22 -11.92 -2.67 -3.21
CA THR A 22 -10.50 -2.92 -2.90
C THR A 22 -10.35 -4.07 -1.90
N ARG A 23 -11.17 -4.09 -0.84
CA ARG A 23 -11.13 -5.15 0.17
C ARG A 23 -11.51 -6.49 -0.41
N GLN A 24 -12.59 -6.57 -1.20
CA GLN A 24 -13.00 -7.81 -1.85
C GLN A 24 -11.87 -8.37 -2.73
N ARG A 25 -11.30 -7.54 -3.60
CA ARG A 25 -10.16 -7.92 -4.46
C ARG A 25 -8.94 -8.38 -3.68
N LEU A 26 -8.64 -7.73 -2.56
CA LEU A 26 -7.53 -8.11 -1.69
C LEU A 26 -7.76 -9.47 -1.03
N LEU A 27 -8.97 -9.73 -0.51
CA LEU A 27 -9.30 -10.97 0.19
C LEU A 27 -9.39 -12.18 -0.76
N ASP A 28 -10.01 -12.02 -1.91
CA ASP A 28 -10.25 -13.10 -2.88
C ASP A 28 -8.99 -13.44 -3.71
N SER A 29 -8.00 -12.55 -3.72
CA SER A 29 -6.80 -12.72 -4.53
C SER A 29 -5.85 -13.80 -3.98
N PRO A 30 -5.27 -14.66 -4.85
CA PRO A 30 -4.23 -15.61 -4.46
C PRO A 30 -2.84 -14.97 -4.32
N LEU A 31 -2.71 -13.66 -4.53
CA LEU A 31 -1.45 -12.92 -4.48
C LEU A 31 -0.97 -12.71 -3.03
N ALA A 32 0.33 -12.49 -2.89
CA ALA A 32 0.94 -12.10 -1.61
C ALA A 32 1.07 -10.58 -1.55
N PHE A 33 0.42 -9.97 -0.57
CA PHE A 33 0.40 -8.52 -0.37
C PHE A 33 1.36 -8.11 0.74
N TYR A 34 2.08 -7.02 0.55
CA TYR A 34 3.07 -6.50 1.50
C TYR A 34 2.88 -5.00 1.73
N THR A 35 3.28 -4.52 2.90
CA THR A 35 3.39 -3.08 3.18
C THR A 35 4.45 -2.87 4.26
N PRO A 36 5.12 -1.70 4.31
CA PRO A 36 5.98 -1.35 5.43
C PRO A 36 5.23 -1.30 6.78
N ASN A 37 5.94 -1.55 7.89
CA ASN A 37 5.36 -1.53 9.24
C ASN A 37 4.86 -0.14 9.63
N TYR A 38 5.52 0.94 9.18
CA TYR A 38 5.09 2.30 9.54
C TYR A 38 3.63 2.61 9.12
N LEU A 39 3.06 1.91 8.13
CA LEU A 39 1.65 2.09 7.76
C LEU A 39 0.71 1.77 8.94
N ILE A 40 1.10 0.87 9.84
CA ILE A 40 0.39 0.63 11.10
C ILE A 40 0.31 1.92 11.93
N VAL A 41 1.42 2.65 12.03
CA VAL A 41 1.49 3.92 12.76
C VAL A 41 0.58 4.97 12.11
N GLU A 42 0.54 5.05 10.79
CA GLU A 42 -0.36 5.96 10.07
C GLU A 42 -1.84 5.62 10.29
N LEU A 43 -2.20 4.33 10.29
CA LEU A 43 -3.55 3.88 10.60
C LEU A 43 -4.00 4.36 11.97
N PHE A 44 -3.15 4.21 12.99
CA PHE A 44 -3.47 4.68 14.35
C PHE A 44 -3.61 6.21 14.40
N LYS A 45 -2.72 6.95 13.73
CA LYS A 45 -2.79 8.43 13.66
C LYS A 45 -4.07 8.92 12.99
N HIS A 46 -4.57 8.20 12.00
CA HIS A 46 -5.71 8.62 11.19
C HIS A 46 -7.04 7.93 11.54
N ARG A 47 -7.06 7.03 12.53
CA ARG A 47 -8.23 6.23 12.93
C ARG A 47 -9.52 7.03 13.03
N GLN A 48 -9.50 8.16 13.73
CA GLN A 48 -10.69 8.98 13.95
C GLN A 48 -11.24 9.54 12.64
N ARG A 49 -10.36 10.06 11.78
CA ARG A 49 -10.71 10.56 10.44
C ARG A 49 -11.21 9.45 9.52
N ILE A 50 -10.70 8.22 9.65
CA ILE A 50 -11.21 7.07 8.90
C ILE A 50 -12.65 6.80 9.28
N VAL A 51 -12.95 6.69 10.58
CA VAL A 51 -14.29 6.41 11.09
C VAL A 51 -15.27 7.50 10.65
N GLU A 52 -14.93 8.77 10.84
CA GLU A 52 -15.75 9.92 10.43
C GLU A 52 -16.12 9.89 8.94
N LYS A 53 -15.20 9.44 8.10
CA LYS A 53 -15.41 9.40 6.65
C LYS A 53 -16.02 8.09 6.15
N SER A 54 -15.92 7.00 6.92
CA SER A 54 -16.20 5.65 6.46
C SER A 54 -17.68 5.34 6.15
N LYS A 55 -18.60 6.23 6.55
CA LYS A 55 -20.05 5.97 6.58
C LYS A 55 -20.40 4.65 7.28
N ALA A 56 -19.49 4.14 8.12
CA ALA A 56 -19.60 2.88 8.85
C ALA A 56 -19.38 3.15 10.33
N THR A 57 -19.74 2.19 11.17
CA THR A 57 -19.45 2.29 12.60
C THR A 57 -17.96 2.08 12.86
N GLU A 58 -17.48 2.51 14.02
CA GLU A 58 -16.10 2.24 14.44
C GLU A 58 -15.80 0.74 14.52
N GLU A 59 -16.77 -0.05 14.98
CA GLU A 59 -16.69 -1.52 15.05
C GLU A 59 -16.58 -2.15 13.65
N ASP A 60 -17.36 -1.65 12.69
CA ASP A 60 -17.27 -2.06 11.29
C ASP A 60 -15.89 -1.79 10.69
N VAL A 61 -15.36 -0.58 10.89
CA VAL A 61 -14.02 -0.21 10.38
C VAL A 61 -12.94 -1.10 11.01
N LEU A 62 -13.03 -1.40 12.30
CA LEU A 62 -12.11 -2.33 12.97
C LEU A 62 -12.23 -3.75 12.41
N SER A 63 -13.44 -4.22 12.10
CA SER A 63 -13.66 -5.51 11.45
C SER A 63 -13.03 -5.54 10.05
N TYR A 64 -13.19 -4.48 9.25
CA TYR A 64 -12.57 -4.38 7.92
C TYR A 64 -11.06 -4.35 8.02
N LEU A 65 -10.51 -3.60 8.98
CA LEU A 65 -9.07 -3.57 9.23
C LEU A 65 -8.55 -4.95 9.61
N ASN A 66 -9.22 -5.67 10.52
CA ASN A 66 -8.83 -7.02 10.92
C ASN A 66 -8.77 -7.99 9.73
N GLN A 67 -9.74 -7.91 8.81
CA GLN A 67 -9.72 -8.72 7.59
C GLN A 67 -8.53 -8.39 6.69
N VAL A 68 -8.23 -7.10 6.51
CA VAL A 68 -7.12 -6.64 5.66
C VAL A 68 -5.77 -7.02 6.25
N ILE A 69 -5.53 -6.78 7.54
CA ILE A 69 -4.23 -7.09 8.18
C ILE A 69 -3.92 -8.59 8.20
N GLN A 70 -4.94 -9.46 8.23
CA GLN A 70 -4.74 -10.91 8.14
C GLN A 70 -4.26 -11.37 6.76
N LYS A 71 -4.50 -10.56 5.72
CA LYS A 71 -4.16 -10.87 4.33
C LYS A 71 -2.90 -10.14 3.84
N VAL A 72 -2.45 -9.11 4.55
CA VAL A 72 -1.29 -8.28 4.20
C VAL A 72 -0.11 -8.59 5.13
N HIS A 73 1.05 -8.85 4.54
CA HIS A 73 2.30 -9.02 5.26
C HIS A 73 2.94 -7.67 5.56
N PHE A 74 3.04 -7.35 6.85
CA PHE A 74 3.76 -6.17 7.31
C PHE A 74 5.26 -6.46 7.37
N PHE A 75 6.05 -5.67 6.64
CA PHE A 75 7.48 -5.83 6.49
C PHE A 75 8.21 -4.74 7.28
N ASN A 76 9.20 -5.11 8.08
CA ASN A 76 10.04 -4.14 8.78
C ASN A 76 10.95 -3.41 7.77
N GLU A 77 10.65 -2.15 7.50
CA GLU A 77 11.40 -1.28 6.60
C GLU A 77 12.89 -1.14 6.97
N GLU A 78 13.27 -1.35 8.22
CA GLU A 78 14.68 -1.37 8.65
C GLU A 78 15.47 -2.54 8.06
N LEU A 79 14.79 -3.59 7.58
CA LEU A 79 15.41 -4.74 6.91
C LEU A 79 15.59 -4.53 5.40
N ILE A 80 15.08 -3.43 4.85
CA ILE A 80 15.29 -3.09 3.45
C ILE A 80 16.77 -2.73 3.26
N SER A 81 17.39 -3.27 2.21
CA SER A 81 18.79 -2.95 1.92
C SER A 81 18.98 -1.45 1.69
N LEU A 82 20.11 -0.92 2.17
CA LEU A 82 20.45 0.50 1.98
C LEU A 82 20.47 0.87 0.50
N GLU A 83 20.95 -0.02 -0.37
CA GLU A 83 20.97 0.19 -1.82
C GLU A 83 19.58 0.41 -2.39
N ASN A 84 18.61 -0.47 -2.06
CA ASN A 84 17.23 -0.31 -2.51
C ASN A 84 16.57 0.92 -1.90
N PHE A 85 16.86 1.23 -0.63
CA PHE A 85 16.34 2.42 0.02
C PHE A 85 16.84 3.72 -0.64
N PHE A 86 18.15 3.84 -0.90
CA PHE A 86 18.71 4.99 -1.60
C PHE A 86 18.19 5.11 -3.03
N THR A 87 18.07 3.99 -3.74
CA THR A 87 17.49 3.97 -5.09
C THR A 87 16.06 4.49 -5.06
N ALA A 88 15.22 3.98 -4.16
CA ALA A 88 13.85 4.43 -3.99
C ALA A 88 13.77 5.91 -3.61
N TYR A 89 14.62 6.38 -2.70
CA TYR A 89 14.67 7.80 -2.33
C TYR A 89 14.97 8.67 -3.55
N HIS A 90 15.93 8.29 -4.39
CA HIS A 90 16.25 9.03 -5.62
C HIS A 90 15.12 9.00 -6.65
N LEU A 91 14.37 7.90 -6.74
CA LEU A 91 13.16 7.82 -7.57
C LEU A 91 12.07 8.77 -7.04
N CYS A 92 11.85 8.81 -5.74
CA CYS A 92 10.78 9.58 -5.10
C CYS A 92 11.11 11.07 -4.90
N LYS A 93 12.39 11.45 -4.83
CA LYS A 93 12.84 12.82 -4.52
C LYS A 93 12.29 13.85 -5.50
N GLY A 94 11.43 14.77 -5.07
CA GLY A 94 10.80 15.77 -5.95
C GLY A 94 9.61 15.22 -6.76
N VAL A 95 9.07 14.07 -6.35
CA VAL A 95 7.74 13.56 -6.73
C VAL A 95 6.91 13.48 -5.44
N ASP A 96 7.13 12.46 -4.61
CA ASP A 96 6.65 12.37 -3.23
C ASP A 96 7.65 11.57 -2.38
N GLU A 97 8.38 12.24 -1.49
CA GLU A 97 9.39 11.59 -0.65
C GLU A 97 8.78 10.64 0.39
N ASN A 98 7.51 10.81 0.76
CA ASN A 98 6.84 9.96 1.74
C ASN A 98 6.61 8.54 1.20
N ASP A 99 6.55 8.38 -0.13
CA ASP A 99 6.36 7.08 -0.78
C ASP A 99 7.65 6.26 -0.93
N THR A 100 8.78 6.81 -0.49
CA THR A 100 10.10 6.15 -0.55
C THR A 100 10.05 4.74 0.02
N ALA A 101 9.38 4.53 1.16
CA ALA A 101 9.35 3.23 1.82
C ALA A 101 8.54 2.17 1.02
N TYR A 102 7.46 2.56 0.33
CA TYR A 102 6.71 1.66 -0.55
C TYR A 102 7.51 1.28 -1.79
N VAL A 103 8.17 2.25 -2.41
CA VAL A 103 9.02 2.01 -3.59
C VAL A 103 10.23 1.15 -3.20
N ALA A 104 10.87 1.43 -2.06
CA ALA A 104 12.01 0.66 -1.54
C ALA A 104 11.63 -0.80 -1.29
N LEU A 105 10.48 -1.02 -0.65
CA LEU A 105 9.98 -2.37 -0.43
C LEU A 105 9.63 -3.09 -1.74
N THR A 106 9.15 -2.35 -2.74
CA THR A 106 8.84 -2.89 -4.06
C THR A 106 10.10 -3.39 -4.76
N LEU A 107 11.21 -2.65 -4.64
CA LEU A 107 12.52 -3.06 -5.15
C LEU A 107 13.06 -4.27 -4.37
N GLU A 108 13.03 -4.21 -3.03
CA GLU A 108 13.56 -5.24 -2.13
C GLU A 108 12.90 -6.60 -2.36
N LEU A 109 11.59 -6.61 -2.51
CA LEU A 109 10.83 -7.85 -2.66
C LEU A 109 10.71 -8.31 -4.11
N ASP A 110 11.26 -7.56 -5.06
CA ASP A 110 11.05 -7.75 -6.49
C ASP A 110 9.53 -7.86 -6.81
N GLY A 111 8.75 -6.89 -6.32
CA GLY A 111 7.29 -6.85 -6.43
C GLY A 111 6.75 -5.83 -7.44
N GLU A 112 5.45 -5.55 -7.34
CA GLU A 112 4.78 -4.45 -8.03
C GLU A 112 4.09 -3.53 -7.01
N LEU A 113 4.16 -2.22 -7.23
CA LEU A 113 3.52 -1.22 -6.40
C LEU A 113 2.04 -1.06 -6.79
N TRP A 114 1.14 -1.33 -5.85
CA TRP A 114 -0.28 -1.01 -5.95
C TRP A 114 -0.53 0.34 -5.29
N THR A 115 -0.71 1.36 -6.14
CA THR A 115 -1.07 2.72 -5.75
C THR A 115 -2.11 3.28 -6.71
N ARG A 116 -2.94 4.21 -6.24
CA ARG A 116 -3.87 4.99 -7.06
C ARG A 116 -3.38 6.42 -7.30
N ASP A 117 -2.19 6.76 -6.82
CA ASP A 117 -1.60 8.06 -7.07
C ASP A 117 -1.02 8.12 -8.49
N GLU A 118 -1.71 8.85 -9.37
CA GLU A 118 -1.29 9.00 -10.76
C GLU A 118 -0.11 9.98 -10.92
N GLU A 119 0.06 10.93 -10.00
CA GLU A 119 1.19 11.87 -10.01
C GLU A 119 2.48 11.14 -9.62
N LEU A 120 2.42 10.31 -8.58
CA LEU A 120 3.50 9.40 -8.20
C LEU A 120 3.87 8.47 -9.36
N LYS A 121 2.88 7.79 -9.97
CA LYS A 121 3.12 6.89 -11.11
C LYS A 121 3.83 7.61 -12.25
N ALA A 122 3.35 8.79 -12.64
CA ALA A 122 3.95 9.57 -13.71
C ALA A 122 5.39 9.97 -13.38
N GLY A 123 5.64 10.47 -12.16
CA GLY A 123 6.96 10.87 -11.71
C GLY A 123 7.96 9.71 -11.66
N LEU A 124 7.54 8.54 -11.17
CA LEU A 124 8.34 7.33 -11.12
C LEU A 124 8.67 6.78 -12.51
N ARG A 125 7.70 6.79 -13.45
CA ARG A 125 7.92 6.35 -14.84
C ARG A 125 8.94 7.20 -15.56
N LEU A 126 8.88 8.52 -15.39
CA LEU A 126 9.88 9.45 -15.95
C LEU A 126 11.29 9.18 -15.45
N ARG A 127 11.42 8.48 -14.31
CA ARG A 127 12.69 8.10 -13.68
C ARG A 127 13.05 6.63 -13.86
N GLY A 128 12.35 5.93 -14.76
CA GLY A 128 12.67 4.55 -15.15
C GLY A 128 12.02 3.47 -14.29
N PHE A 129 11.09 3.81 -13.40
CA PHE A 129 10.32 2.84 -12.61
C PHE A 129 8.93 2.61 -13.23
N ASP A 130 8.62 1.37 -13.64
CA ASP A 130 7.31 1.01 -14.23
C ASP A 130 6.71 -0.28 -13.63
N ARG A 131 7.06 -0.59 -12.37
CA ARG A 131 6.61 -1.80 -11.68
C ARG A 131 5.30 -1.55 -10.94
N PHE A 132 4.21 -1.36 -11.67
CA PHE A 132 2.90 -1.06 -11.09
C PHE A 132 1.92 -2.23 -11.18
N PHE A 133 1.19 -2.46 -10.10
CA PHE A 133 0.16 -3.46 -10.04
C PHE A 133 -1.15 -2.93 -10.63
N ASN A 134 -1.75 -3.71 -11.54
CA ASN A 134 -3.04 -3.39 -12.12
C ASN A 134 -4.17 -4.13 -11.37
N GLU A 135 -4.97 -3.39 -10.62
CA GLU A 135 -6.08 -3.94 -9.83
C GLU A 135 -7.17 -4.61 -10.67
N THR A 136 -7.32 -4.24 -11.94
CA THR A 136 -8.26 -4.89 -12.87
C THR A 136 -7.82 -6.28 -13.32
N ALA A 137 -6.55 -6.64 -13.06
CA ALA A 137 -6.01 -7.96 -13.38
C ALA A 137 -6.32 -9.02 -12.30
N ILE A 138 -6.80 -8.60 -11.12
CA ILE A 138 -7.36 -9.53 -10.13
C ILE A 138 -8.69 -10.03 -10.71
N LYS A 139 -8.76 -11.31 -11.07
CA LYS A 139 -9.99 -11.96 -11.54
C LYS A 139 -10.82 -12.44 -10.35
#